data_AF-A0A2J5N967-F1
#
_entry.id   AF-A0A2J5N967-F1
#
_cell.length_a   1.000
_cell.length_b   1.000
_cell.length_c   1.000
_cell.angle_alpha   90.00
_cell.angle_beta   90.00
_cell.angle_gamma   90.00
#
_symmetry.space_group_name_H-M   'P 1'
#
loop_
_entity.id
_entity.type
_entity.pdbx_description
1 polymer ?
#
loop_
_entity_poly.entity_id
_entity_poly.type
_entity_poly.pdbx_seq_one_letter_code
_entity_poly.pdbx_strand_id
1 'polypeptide(L)'
;MQALILEQQDGKTLSSVQTIDASQLPQGDVTVDIHWSSLNYKDALAITGKGKIIRNFPMIPGIDFAGFVHSSEDPRFHAGQQVLL
;
A
#
# COMPACT_ATOMS: atom_id res chain seq x y z
N MET A 1 -6.75 1.89 -10.47
CA MET A 1 -5.38 2.41 -10.19
C MET A 1 -4.37 1.28 -10.30
N GLN A 2 -3.07 1.56 -10.33
CA GLN A 2 -2.01 0.53 -10.36
C GLN A 2 -1.43 0.34 -8.95
N ALA A 3 -1.12 -0.90 -8.57
CA ALA A 3 -0.48 -1.23 -7.29
C ALA A 3 0.43 -2.46 -7.43
N LEU A 4 1.48 -2.53 -6.59
CA LEU A 4 2.23 -3.78 -6.39
C LEU A 4 1.42 -4.69 -5.47
N ILE A 5 1.05 -5.88 -5.92
CA ILE A 5 0.29 -6.86 -5.16
C ILE A 5 1.19 -8.05 -4.84
N LEU A 6 1.20 -8.44 -3.57
CA LEU A 6 1.76 -9.69 -3.09
C LEU A 6 0.64 -10.71 -2.92
N GLU A 7 0.81 -11.86 -3.56
CA GLU A 7 -0.04 -13.04 -3.41
C GLU A 7 0.80 -14.21 -2.87
N GLN A 8 0.14 -15.27 -2.43
CA GLN A 8 0.83 -16.48 -2.00
C GLN A 8 0.30 -17.70 -2.73
N GLN A 9 1.22 -18.47 -3.31
CA GLN A 9 0.94 -19.75 -3.96
C GLN A 9 2.00 -20.77 -3.52
N ASP A 10 1.56 -21.93 -3.05
CA ASP A 10 2.44 -23.03 -2.60
C ASP A 10 3.53 -22.58 -1.62
N GLY A 11 3.18 -21.67 -0.71
CA GLY A 11 4.08 -21.10 0.29
C GLY A 11 5.09 -20.07 -0.24
N LYS A 12 5.08 -19.77 -1.54
CA LYS A 12 5.92 -18.74 -2.16
C LYS A 12 5.14 -17.45 -2.35
N THR A 13 5.77 -16.33 -2.04
CA THR A 13 5.24 -15.01 -2.36
C THR A 13 5.45 -14.70 -3.84
N LEU A 14 4.38 -14.28 -4.51
CA LEU A 14 4.39 -13.79 -5.88
C LEU A 14 4.11 -12.29 -5.85
N SER A 15 4.98 -11.50 -6.49
CA SER A 15 4.86 -10.05 -6.53
C SER A 15 4.61 -9.58 -7.96
N SER A 16 3.55 -8.83 -8.20
CA SER A 16 3.25 -8.29 -9.54
C SER A 16 2.57 -6.93 -9.45
N VAL A 17 2.86 -6.06 -10.41
CA VAL A 17 2.12 -4.80 -10.56
C VAL A 17 0.82 -5.11 -11.30
N GLN A 18 -0.30 -4.74 -10.69
CA GLN A 18 -1.64 -5.03 -11.20
C GLN A 18 -2.51 -3.76 -11.20
N THR A 19 -3.54 -3.77 -12.05
CA THR A 19 -4.62 -2.79 -11.97
C THR A 19 -5.63 -3.24 -10.93
N ILE A 20 -5.96 -2.38 -9.98
CA ILE A 20 -6.97 -2.61 -8.94
C ILE A 20 -8.06 -1.54 -8.97
N ASP A 21 -9.24 -1.88 -8.47
CA ASP A 21 -10.33 -0.94 -8.22
C ASP A 21 -10.22 -0.31 -6.83
N ALA A 22 -10.70 0.93 -6.68
CA ALA A 22 -10.67 1.63 -5.39
C ALA A 22 -11.49 0.93 -4.31
N SER A 23 -12.54 0.18 -4.69
CA SER A 23 -13.34 -0.65 -3.77
C SER A 23 -12.55 -1.80 -3.13
N GLN A 24 -11.37 -2.14 -3.64
CA GLN A 24 -10.49 -3.16 -3.06
C GLN A 24 -9.58 -2.60 -1.95
N LEU A 25 -9.54 -1.28 -1.76
CA LEU A 25 -8.76 -0.67 -0.68
C LEU A 25 -9.43 -0.94 0.67
N PRO A 26 -8.64 -1.05 1.75
CA PRO A 26 -9.20 -1.17 3.10
C PRO A 26 -9.98 0.10 3.48
N GLN A 27 -10.91 -0.06 4.42
CA GLN A 27 -11.62 1.07 5.02
C GLN A 27 -10.63 1.98 5.78
N GLY A 28 -10.83 3.29 5.67
CA GLY A 28 -10.07 4.30 6.39
C GLY A 28 -10.61 5.71 6.16
N ASP A 29 -10.33 6.61 7.10
CA ASP A 29 -10.92 7.95 7.13
C ASP A 29 -10.30 8.91 6.10
N VAL A 30 -9.09 8.61 5.61
CA VAL A 30 -8.34 9.48 4.68
C VAL A 30 -7.88 8.67 3.47
N THR A 31 -8.34 9.07 2.28
CA THR A 31 -7.85 8.53 1.01
C THR A 31 -6.77 9.44 0.45
N VAL A 32 -5.64 8.87 0.02
CA VAL A 32 -4.47 9.63 -0.46
C VAL A 32 -4.08 9.17 -1.86
N ASP A 33 -3.94 10.12 -2.78
CA ASP A 33 -3.35 9.91 -4.10
C ASP A 33 -1.82 9.87 -3.96
N ILE A 34 -1.25 8.66 -3.98
CA ILE A 34 0.17 8.42 -3.75
C ILE A 34 1.02 8.84 -4.95
N HIS A 35 2.05 9.64 -4.70
CA HIS A 35 3.00 10.11 -5.71
C HIS A 35 4.40 9.52 -5.52
N TRP A 36 4.77 9.23 -4.26
CA TRP A 36 6.07 8.69 -3.90
C TRP A 36 5.94 7.61 -2.85
N SER A 37 6.89 6.67 -2.88
CA SER A 37 7.12 5.67 -1.84
C SER A 37 8.62 5.34 -1.83
N SER A 38 9.03 4.43 -0.97
CA SER A 38 10.42 4.00 -0.79
C SER A 38 10.50 2.47 -0.76
N LEU A 39 11.72 1.93 -0.83
CA LEU A 39 11.97 0.52 -0.55
C LEU A 39 12.95 0.42 0.63
N ASN A 40 12.41 0.06 1.79
CA ASN A 40 13.21 -0.26 2.96
C ASN A 40 13.58 -1.75 2.97
N TYR A 41 14.48 -2.12 3.88
CA TYR A 41 14.83 -3.53 4.10
C TYR A 41 13.59 -4.38 4.46
N LYS A 42 12.65 -3.83 5.23
CA LYS A 42 11.42 -4.52 5.60
C LYS A 42 10.48 -4.75 4.40
N ASP A 43 10.44 -3.81 3.46
CA ASP A 43 9.68 -3.96 2.21
C ASP A 43 10.31 -5.04 1.33
N ALA A 44 11.64 -5.06 1.21
CA ALA A 44 12.34 -6.11 0.48
C ALA A 44 12.07 -7.51 1.08
N LEU A 45 12.05 -7.63 2.42
CA LEU A 45 11.67 -8.88 3.09
C LEU A 45 10.23 -9.28 2.75
N ALA A 46 9.28 -8.34 2.83
CA ALA A 46 7.88 -8.58 2.49
C ALA A 46 7.70 -9.03 1.03
N ILE A 47 8.27 -8.28 0.09
CA ILE A 47 8.16 -8.52 -1.36
C ILE A 47 8.80 -9.86 -1.75
N THR A 48 9.92 -10.23 -1.12
CA THR A 48 10.60 -11.51 -1.38
C THR A 48 10.04 -12.69 -0.59
N GLY A 49 9.02 -12.47 0.26
CA GLY A 49 8.43 -13.49 1.13
C GLY A 49 9.35 -13.97 2.27
N LYS A 50 10.45 -13.26 2.54
CA LYS A 50 11.39 -13.60 3.62
C LYS A 50 10.98 -12.97 4.94
N GLY A 51 11.41 -13.58 6.05
CA GLY A 51 11.22 -13.02 7.40
C GLY A 51 9.79 -13.07 7.95
N LYS A 52 8.82 -13.65 7.23
CA LYS A 52 7.40 -13.76 7.64
C LYS A 52 6.78 -12.41 8.05
N ILE A 53 7.10 -11.35 7.30
CA ILE A 53 6.60 -9.99 7.54
C ILE A 53 5.10 -9.92 7.27
N ILE A 54 4.65 -10.51 6.16
CA ILE A 54 3.24 -10.51 5.73
C ILE A 54 2.53 -11.74 6.29
N ARG A 55 1.35 -11.51 6.88
CA ARG A 55 0.49 -12.56 7.47
C ARG A 55 -0.79 -12.80 6.69
N ASN A 56 -1.28 -11.77 5.97
CA ASN A 56 -2.52 -11.82 5.21
C ASN A 56 -2.19 -11.52 3.75
N PHE A 57 -2.75 -12.32 2.84
CA PHE A 57 -2.65 -12.14 1.40
C PHE A 57 -4.06 -12.06 0.81
N PRO A 58 -4.30 -11.29 -0.27
CA PRO A 58 -3.33 -10.42 -0.96
C PRO A 58 -2.93 -9.20 -0.12
N MET A 59 -1.75 -8.62 -0.40
CA MET A 59 -1.21 -7.45 0.31
C MET A 59 -0.58 -6.45 -0.66
N ILE A 60 -0.86 -5.16 -0.50
CA ILE A 60 -0.09 -4.07 -1.13
C ILE A 60 1.06 -3.71 -0.17
N PRO A 61 2.34 -3.95 -0.53
CA PRO A 61 3.47 -3.63 0.34
C PRO A 61 3.84 -2.15 0.25
N GLY A 62 4.78 -1.73 1.11
CA GLY A 62 5.22 -0.34 1.22
C GLY A 62 4.84 0.21 2.58
N ILE A 63 5.84 0.48 3.43
CA ILE A 63 5.61 1.06 4.75
C ILE A 63 5.59 2.58 4.75
N ASP A 64 6.15 3.21 3.72
CA ASP A 64 6.21 4.65 3.58
C ASP A 64 5.45 5.12 2.33
N PHE A 65 4.85 6.30 2.39
CA PHE A 65 4.34 6.99 1.21
C PHE A 65 4.37 8.51 1.36
N ALA A 66 4.29 9.23 0.24
CA ALA A 66 3.95 10.65 0.21
C ALA A 66 3.00 10.95 -0.96
N GLY A 67 2.05 11.84 -0.72
CA GLY A 67 1.01 12.14 -1.69
C GLY A 67 0.11 13.30 -1.26
N PHE A 68 -1.06 13.36 -1.90
CA PHE A 68 -2.06 14.39 -1.66
C PHE A 68 -3.35 13.74 -1.18
N VAL A 69 -3.98 14.31 -0.16
CA VAL A 69 -5.29 13.85 0.31
C VAL A 69 -6.30 14.02 -0.83
N HIS A 70 -6.91 12.92 -1.23
CA HIS A 70 -8.02 12.88 -2.18
C HIS A 70 -9.33 13.26 -1.48
N SER A 71 -9.62 12.60 -0.36
CA SER A 71 -10.80 12.84 0.49
C SER A 71 -10.49 12.51 1.95
N SER A 72 -11.23 13.11 2.89
CA SER A 72 -11.09 12.87 4.32
C SER A 72 -12.42 13.00 5.05
N GLU A 73 -12.71 12.06 5.95
CA GLU A 73 -13.73 12.15 6.99
C GLU A 73 -13.16 12.69 8.31
N ASP A 74 -11.83 12.71 8.45
CA ASP A 74 -11.14 13.25 9.60
C ASP A 74 -10.90 14.77 9.46
N PRO A 75 -11.31 15.60 10.43
CA PRO A 75 -11.20 17.06 10.34
C PRO A 75 -9.76 17.60 10.36
N ARG A 76 -8.75 16.77 10.69
CA ARG A 76 -7.34 17.16 10.65
C ARG A 76 -6.77 17.22 9.23
N PHE A 77 -7.45 16.60 8.26
CA PHE A 77 -7.01 16.51 6.88
C PHE A 77 -8.06 17.07 5.92
N HIS A 78 -7.61 17.72 4.85
CA HIS A 78 -8.48 18.27 3.82
C HIS A 78 -7.98 17.91 2.41
N ALA A 79 -8.90 17.84 1.45
CA ALA A 79 -8.55 17.54 0.06
C ALA A 79 -7.48 18.49 -0.48
N GLY A 80 -6.48 17.94 -1.18
CA GLY A 80 -5.32 18.66 -1.69
C GLY A 80 -4.17 18.86 -0.69
N GLN A 81 -4.34 18.48 0.58
CA GLN A 81 -3.26 18.55 1.58
C GLN A 81 -2.15 17.55 1.26
N GLN A 82 -0.89 18.01 1.31
CA GLN A 82 0.27 17.11 1.21
C GLN A 82 0.47 16.35 2.52
N VAL A 83 0.64 15.04 2.42
CA VAL A 83 0.83 14.14 3.56
C VAL A 83 1.92 13.11 3.27
N LEU A 84 2.50 12.58 4.35
CA LEU A 84 3.44 11.47 4.33
C LEU A 84 3.17 10.52 5.50
N LEU A 85 3.55 9.26 5.33
CA LEU A 85 3.60 8.24 6.37
C LEU A 85 4.90 7.44 6.22
#